data_AF-X1JIP9-F1
#
_entry.id   AF-X1JIP9-F1
#
_cell.length_a   1.000
_cell.length_b   1.000
_cell.length_c   1.000
_cell.angle_alpha   90.00
_cell.angle_beta   90.00
_cell.angle_gamma   90.00
#
_symmetry.space_group_name_H-M   'P 1'
#
loop_
_entity.id
_entity.type
_entity.pdbx_description
1 polymer ?
#
loop_
_entity_poly.entity_id
_entity_poly.type
_entity_poly.pdbx_seq_one_letter_code
_entity_poly.pdbx_strand_id
1 'polypeptide(L)' 'ISGTKIQELIGNISLAAIYQHLKKLEENSLISRKKEGKIVLYFITNKGKKVLDALDILITLL' A
#
# COMPACT_ATOMS: atom_id res chain seq x y z
N ILE A 1 3.55 -2.85 7.55
CA ILE A 1 4.71 -2.00 7.15
C ILE A 1 4.40 -0.52 7.44
N SER A 2 5.37 0.32 7.81
CA SER A 2 5.14 1.77 8.01
C SER A 2 5.22 2.57 6.71
N GLY A 3 4.63 3.78 6.68
CA GLY A 3 4.71 4.68 5.53
C GLY A 3 6.14 5.13 5.18
N THR A 4 6.96 5.39 6.20
CA THR A 4 8.39 5.71 6.01
C THR A 4 9.14 4.53 5.39
N LYS A 5 8.86 3.30 5.82
CA LYS A 5 9.49 2.12 5.25
C LYS A 5 9.07 1.89 3.80
N ILE A 6 7.82 2.19 3.45
CA ILE A 6 7.34 2.15 2.06
C ILE A 6 8.08 3.18 1.21
N GLN A 7 8.30 4.40 1.71
CA GLN A 7 9.05 5.43 1.00
C GLN A 7 10.48 4.95 0.66
N GLU A 8 11.18 4.36 1.63
CA GLU A 8 12.52 3.78 1.41
C GLU A 8 12.54 2.73 0.29
N LEU A 9 11.49 1.92 0.18
CA LEU A 9 11.39 0.85 -0.83
C LEU A 9 11.05 1.38 -2.23
N ILE A 10 10.21 2.41 -2.33
CA ILE A 10 9.73 2.97 -3.61
C ILE A 10 10.69 4.03 -4.17
N GLY A 11 11.55 4.61 -3.33
CA GLY A 11 12.59 5.54 -3.75
C GLY A 11 12.08 6.98 -3.85
N ASN A 12 12.24 7.61 -5.03
CA ASN A 12 12.18 9.07 -5.23
C ASN A 12 10.76 9.67 -5.21
N ILE A 13 9.97 9.34 -4.19
CA ILE A 13 8.63 9.85 -3.95
C ILE A 13 8.56 10.54 -2.58
N SER A 14 7.84 11.65 -2.51
CA SER A 14 7.69 12.37 -1.25
C SER A 14 6.84 11.58 -0.25
N LEU A 15 7.13 11.72 1.04
CA LEU A 15 6.35 11.05 2.08
C LEU A 15 4.88 11.49 2.07
N ALA A 16 4.61 12.75 1.69
CA ALA A 16 3.25 13.26 1.52
C ALA A 16 2.51 12.53 0.39
N ALA A 17 3.16 12.29 -0.76
CA ALA A 17 2.59 11.52 -1.85
C ALA A 17 2.36 10.06 -1.44
N ILE A 18 3.29 9.43 -0.72
CA ILE A 18 3.08 8.09 -0.14
C ILE A 18 1.81 8.06 0.71
N TYR A 19 1.61 9.01 1.62
CA TYR A 19 0.40 9.05 2.44
C TYR A 19 -0.87 9.32 1.64
N GLN A 20 -0.81 10.14 0.60
CA GLN A 20 -1.96 10.32 -0.31
C GLN A 20 -2.33 9.01 -1.02
N HIS A 21 -1.36 8.26 -1.53
CA HIS A 21 -1.60 6.97 -2.16
C HIS A 21 -2.13 5.94 -1.16
N LEU A 22 -1.53 5.84 0.03
CA LEU A 22 -1.99 4.93 1.08
C LEU A 22 -3.43 5.22 1.51
N LYS A 23 -3.81 6.50 1.61
CA LYS A 23 -5.18 6.90 1.89
C LYS A 23 -6.14 6.41 0.79
N LYS A 24 -5.80 6.60 -0.48
CA LYS A 24 -6.62 6.11 -1.61
C LYS A 24 -6.74 4.59 -1.60
N LEU A 25 -5.66 3.87 -1.31
CA LEU A 25 -5.69 2.40 -1.21
C LEU A 25 -6.59 1.92 -0.06
N GLU A 26 -6.57 2.63 1.09
CA GLU A 26 -7.45 2.36 2.23
C GLU A 26 -8.92 2.64 1.89
N GLU A 27 -9.22 3.78 1.27
CA GLU A 27 -10.57 4.15 0.80
C GLU A 27 -11.17 3.11 -0.14
N ASN A 28 -10.34 2.46 -0.96
CA ASN A 28 -10.76 1.39 -1.87
C ASN A 28 -10.79 -0.01 -1.21
N SER A 29 -10.53 -0.09 0.09
CA SER A 29 -10.42 -1.33 0.87
C SER A 29 -9.34 -2.30 0.36
N LEU A 30 -8.30 -1.79 -0.31
CA LEU A 30 -7.18 -2.61 -0.79
C LEU A 30 -6.13 -2.84 0.30
N ILE A 31 -5.99 -1.88 1.21
CA ILE A 31 -5.19 -2.00 2.43
C ILE A 31 -6.04 -1.64 3.65
N SER A 32 -5.61 -2.10 4.81
CA SER A 32 -6.06 -1.60 6.11
C SER A 32 -4.88 -0.98 6.85
N ARG A 33 -5.17 -0.13 7.83
CA ARG A 33 -4.16 0.41 8.74
C ARG A 33 -4.50 0.11 10.19
N LYS A 34 -3.46 -0.05 11.00
CA LYS A 34 -3.55 -0.19 12.45
C LYS A 34 -2.58 0.80 13.10
N LYS A 35 -3.05 1.51 14.11
CA LYS A 35 -2.21 2.38 14.93
C LYS A 35 -1.71 1.60 16.14
N GLU A 36 -0.40 1.54 16.31
CA GLU A 36 0.29 0.92 17.45
C GLU A 36 1.13 2.00 18.14
N GLY A 37 0.53 2.63 19.16
CA GLY A 37 1.12 3.79 19.83
C GLY A 37 1.32 4.96 18.87
N LYS A 38 2.59 5.31 18.61
CA LYS A 38 2.99 6.38 17.68
C LYS A 38 3.15 5.90 16.23
N ILE A 39 3.13 4.59 15.98
CA ILE A 39 3.39 4.00 14.66
C ILE A 39 2.07 3.66 13.98
N VAL A 40 1.98 3.91 12.68
CA VAL A 40 0.90 3.42 11.82
C VAL A 40 1.46 2.33 10.92
N LEU A 41 0.84 1.16 10.98
CA LEU A 41 1.17 0.00 10.17
C LEU A 41 0.08 -0.27 9.15
N TYR A 42 0.49 -0.56 7.92
CA TYR A 42 -0.39 -0.92 6.82
C TYR A 42 -0.30 -2.41 6.50
N PHE A 43 -1.44 -2.99 6.13
CA PHE A 43 -1.64 -4.41 5.84
C PHE A 43 -2.48 -4.55 4.57
N ILE A 44 -2.13 -5.49 3.69
CA ILE A 44 -2.93 -5.78 2.50
C ILE A 44 -4.20 -6.53 2.93
N THR A 45 -5.36 -6.16 2.40
CA THR A 45 -6.61 -6.89 2.65
C THR A 45 -6.76 -8.08 1.69
N ASN A 46 -7.73 -8.95 1.95
CA ASN A 46 -8.09 -10.01 1.00
C ASN A 46 -8.50 -9.46 -0.37
N LYS A 47 -9.16 -8.29 -0.42
CA LYS A 47 -9.51 -7.61 -1.67
C LYS A 47 -8.25 -7.10 -2.38
N GLY A 48 -7.35 -6.45 -1.65
CA GLY A 48 -6.07 -6.00 -2.19
C GLY A 48 -5.22 -7.14 -2.75
N LYS A 49 -5.18 -8.28 -2.06
CA LYS A 49 -4.47 -9.47 -2.55
C LYS A 49 -5.01 -9.97 -3.89
N LYS A 50 -6.34 -10.09 -4.03
CA LYS A 50 -6.97 -10.49 -5.32
C LYS A 50 -6.64 -9.53 -6.47
N VAL A 51 -6.53 -8.23 -6.18
CA VAL A 51 -6.14 -7.23 -7.18
C VAL A 51 -4.67 -7.40 -7.57
N LEU A 52 -3.77 -7.65 -6.62
CA LEU A 52 -2.38 -7.96 -6.91
C LEU A 52 -2.25 -9.22 -7.78
N ASP A 53 -2.96 -10.29 -7.43
CA ASP A 53 -2.97 -11.52 -8.23
C ASP A 53 -3.41 -11.26 -9.68
N ALA A 54 -4.40 -10.39 -9.89
CA ALA A 54 -4.85 -10.00 -11.23
C ALA A 54 -3.83 -9.13 -11.99
N LEU A 55 -3.11 -8.25 -11.29
CA LEU A 55 -2.04 -7.43 -11.87
C LEU A 55 -0.86 -8.29 -12.30
N ASP A 56 -0.48 -9.30 -11.50
CA ASP A 56 0.60 -10.24 -11.84
C ASP A 56 0.29 -11.01 -13.13
N ILE A 57 -0.97 -11.42 -13.32
CA ILE A 57 -1.44 -12.02 -14.58
C ILE A 57 -1.26 -11.05 -15.75
N LEU A 58 -1.68 -9.79 -15.58
CA LEU A 58 -1.55 -8.78 -16.65
C LEU A 58 -0.08 -8.51 -17.02
N ILE A 59 0.81 -8.43 -16.03
CA ILE A 59 2.24 -8.23 -16.25
C ILE A 59 2.85 -9.43 -16.99
N THR A 60 2.42 -10.65 -16.67
CA THR A 60 2.92 -11.87 -17.33
C THR A 60 2.49 -11.97 -18.79
N LEU A 61 1.39 -11.30 -19.16
CA LEU A 61 0.86 -11.30 -20.52
C LEU A 61 1.45 -10.18 -21.41
N LEU A 62 2.21 -9.25 -20.83
CA LEU A 62 2.94 -8.19 -21.52
C LEU A 62 4.37 -8.62 -21.86
#